data_AF-A0A0A7KIA1-F1
#
_entry.id   AF-A0A0A7KIA1-F1
#
_cell.length_a   1.000
_cell.length_b   1.000
_cell.length_c   1.000
_cell.angle_alpha   90.00
_cell.angle_beta   90.00
_cell.angle_gamma   90.00
#
_symmetry.space_group_name_H-M   'P 1'
#
loop_
_entity.id
_entity.type
_entity.pdbx_description
1 polymer ?
#
loop_
_entity_poly.entity_id
_entity_poly.type
_entity_poly.pdbx_seq_one_letter_code
_entity_poly.pdbx_strand_id
1 'polypeptide(L)'
;MAPRVTTLLTVARTGSRVVRSLIQPPQRGPGHSGLRGVRDLGHDPWLTPDGPEGLRRQAARLARRGTGWGKLTLQSVLGAVVIFPLLLIFGVLFALGIDAAGWLLGLTLLLGLLGLVRTAVRATRLLNAPDEEVTPAASQAALPASVQADETRLLGTLRTHERALPPASRVAFHAAVIATRDALRASQDDAVLDRDSFDVRQAAREDLPELLETYRTVPPTPANQAELQRQLGLIEGRMAAVVRDREAQKSRALKAHGRYLEKKYLDGSGPE
;
A
#
# COMPACT_ATOMS: atom_id res chain seq x y z
N MET A 1 53.98 6.97 -18.28
CA MET A 1 53.49 8.35 -18.07
C MET A 1 52.58 8.70 -19.24
N ALA A 2 51.26 8.73 -19.03
CA ALA A 2 50.30 8.98 -20.11
C ALA A 2 49.84 10.45 -20.09
N PRO A 3 49.85 11.17 -21.22
CA PRO A 3 49.35 12.54 -21.29
C PRO A 3 47.81 12.56 -21.22
N ARG A 4 47.28 13.47 -20.39
CA ARG A 4 45.83 13.75 -20.32
C ARG A 4 45.44 14.62 -21.51
N VAL A 5 44.64 14.05 -22.41
CA VAL A 5 43.98 14.80 -23.49
C VAL A 5 42.87 15.64 -22.87
N THR A 6 42.96 16.96 -23.02
CA THR A 6 41.95 17.92 -22.58
C THR A 6 41.26 18.45 -23.83
N THR A 7 40.03 18.03 -24.09
CA THR A 7 39.26 18.50 -25.25
C THR A 7 38.67 19.87 -24.91
N LEU A 8 39.27 20.94 -25.45
CA LEU A 8 38.73 22.30 -25.38
C LEU A 8 37.65 22.47 -26.45
N LEU A 9 36.39 22.55 -26.04
CA LEU A 9 35.29 23.01 -26.90
C LEU A 9 35.20 24.53 -26.78
N THR A 10 35.72 25.23 -27.79
CA THR A 10 35.58 26.68 -27.96
C THR A 10 34.32 26.97 -28.76
N VAL A 11 33.28 27.49 -28.09
CA VAL A 11 32.19 28.19 -28.77
C VAL A 11 32.22 29.64 -28.30
N ALA A 12 32.55 30.52 -29.22
CA ALA A 12 32.49 31.97 -29.04
C ALA A 12 31.20 32.52 -29.66
N ARG A 13 30.80 33.72 -29.19
CA ARG A 13 29.65 34.58 -29.58
C ARG A 13 28.31 34.19 -28.94
N THR A 14 27.55 35.05 -28.26
CA THR A 14 27.62 36.49 -27.93
C THR A 14 26.42 36.76 -27.01
N GLY A 15 26.56 37.58 -25.96
CA GLY A 15 25.39 38.11 -25.24
C GLY A 15 25.54 38.17 -23.72
N SER A 16 26.02 39.31 -23.25
CA SER A 16 26.18 39.76 -21.87
C SER A 16 24.98 39.56 -20.92
N ARG A 17 25.18 38.93 -19.75
CA ARG A 17 25.41 39.60 -18.46
C ARG A 17 25.63 38.55 -17.36
N VAL A 18 26.74 38.70 -16.67
CA VAL A 18 27.36 37.75 -15.76
C VAL A 18 26.65 37.73 -14.41
N VAL A 19 26.17 36.54 -14.02
CA VAL A 19 25.80 36.19 -12.65
C VAL A 19 27.09 36.08 -11.83
N ARG A 20 27.08 36.77 -10.69
CA ARG A 20 28.15 36.85 -9.71
C ARG A 20 28.41 35.46 -9.08
N SER A 21 29.61 34.93 -9.31
CA SER A 21 30.34 33.95 -8.48
C SER A 21 29.58 32.73 -7.93
N LEU A 22 29.64 31.61 -8.64
CA LEU A 22 29.48 30.26 -8.10
C LEU A 22 30.69 29.40 -8.46
N ILE A 23 31.84 29.70 -7.87
CA ILE A 23 32.91 28.72 -7.69
C ILE A 23 33.46 28.94 -6.29
N GLN A 24 32.78 28.33 -5.32
CA GLN A 24 33.30 28.21 -3.96
C GLN A 24 34.25 26.99 -3.97
N PRO A 25 35.56 27.16 -3.72
CA PRO A 25 36.46 26.02 -3.61
C PRO A 25 36.09 25.21 -2.36
N PRO A 26 36.12 23.87 -2.41
CA PRO A 26 35.90 23.05 -1.22
C PRO A 26 37.08 23.28 -0.27
N GLN A 27 36.83 24.00 0.81
CA GLN A 27 37.75 24.10 1.94
C GLN A 27 37.95 22.70 2.51
N ARG A 28 39.20 22.21 2.43
CA ARG A 28 39.69 21.07 3.19
C ARG A 28 39.77 21.47 4.66
N GLY A 29 38.81 21.01 5.46
CA GLY A 29 38.88 20.96 6.92
C GLY A 29 39.05 19.50 7.38
N PRO A 30 39.80 19.23 8.47
CA PRO A 30 40.35 17.90 8.76
C PRO A 30 39.41 17.04 9.61
N GLY A 31 39.30 15.77 9.24
CA GLY A 31 38.78 14.68 10.08
C GLY A 31 37.26 14.59 10.18
N HIS A 32 36.76 13.38 10.40
CA HIS A 32 35.36 12.91 10.42
C HIS A 32 34.92 12.20 9.13
N SER A 33 35.49 10.99 8.98
CA SER A 33 34.82 9.76 8.55
C SER A 33 33.45 9.93 7.87
N GLY A 34 33.48 9.87 6.54
CA GLY A 34 32.30 9.81 5.70
C GLY A 34 31.59 8.48 5.82
N LEU A 35 30.56 8.41 6.67
CA LEU A 35 29.47 7.43 6.61
C LEU A 35 28.17 8.05 7.18
N ARG A 36 27.89 9.33 6.87
CA ARG A 36 26.65 10.01 7.31
C ARG A 36 25.64 10.24 6.20
N GLY A 37 25.96 9.87 4.95
CA GLY A 37 25.12 10.10 3.77
C GLY A 37 24.17 8.96 3.38
N VAL A 38 24.05 7.90 4.19
CA VAL A 38 23.17 6.73 3.89
C VAL A 38 21.99 6.63 4.85
N ARG A 39 21.75 7.65 5.69
CA ARG A 39 20.61 7.67 6.64
C ARG A 39 19.31 8.22 6.05
N ASP A 40 19.35 8.78 4.83
CA ASP A 40 18.17 9.30 4.11
C ASP A 40 17.72 8.38 2.96
N LEU A 41 18.39 7.24 2.75
CA LEU A 41 17.90 6.20 1.86
C LEU A 41 17.03 5.27 2.72
N GLY A 42 15.83 5.00 2.22
CA GLY A 42 14.72 4.35 2.92
C GLY A 42 15.12 3.15 3.76
N HIS A 43 14.31 2.92 4.79
CA HIS A 43 14.37 1.80 5.72
C HIS A 43 14.66 0.48 4.98
N ASP A 44 15.92 0.06 4.96
CA ASP A 44 16.29 -1.23 4.42
C ASP A 44 15.91 -2.30 5.46
N PRO A 45 14.90 -3.15 5.18
CA PRO A 45 14.47 -4.18 6.12
C PRO A 45 15.54 -5.26 6.36
N TRP A 46 16.64 -5.25 5.59
CA TRP A 46 17.74 -6.19 5.69
C TRP A 46 18.94 -5.68 6.51
N LEU A 47 18.92 -4.42 6.96
CA LEU A 47 19.94 -3.93 7.88
C LEU A 47 19.72 -4.56 9.26
N THR A 48 20.69 -5.37 9.70
CA THR A 48 20.74 -5.90 11.07
C THR A 48 20.64 -4.76 12.07
N PRO A 49 19.76 -4.86 13.08
CA PRO A 49 19.57 -3.78 14.04
C PRO A 49 20.87 -3.49 14.80
N ASP A 50 21.42 -2.29 14.59
CA ASP A 50 22.55 -1.78 15.36
C ASP A 50 22.11 -1.48 16.80
N GLY A 51 22.14 -2.51 17.66
CA GLY A 51 22.12 -2.35 19.11
C GLY A 51 20.94 -3.00 19.86
N PRO A 52 21.03 -3.02 21.20
CA PRO A 52 20.10 -3.75 22.08
C PRO A 52 18.66 -3.22 22.04
N GLU A 53 18.47 -1.94 21.65
CA GLU A 53 17.13 -1.38 21.45
C GLU A 53 16.44 -1.91 20.18
N GLY A 54 17.18 -2.17 19.11
CA GLY A 54 16.65 -2.74 17.88
C GLY A 54 16.18 -4.18 18.08
N LEU A 55 16.93 -4.97 18.86
CA LEU A 55 16.56 -6.32 19.28
C LEU A 55 15.30 -6.34 20.16
N ARG A 56 15.14 -5.41 21.11
CA ARG A 56 13.92 -5.29 21.92
C ARG A 56 12.68 -4.95 21.08
N ARG A 57 12.82 -4.05 20.10
CA ARG A 57 11.72 -3.70 19.17
C ARG A 57 11.39 -4.85 18.22
N GLN A 58 12.39 -5.66 17.83
CA GLN A 58 12.19 -6.86 17.03
C GLN A 58 11.52 -7.98 17.83
N ALA A 59 11.92 -8.19 19.09
CA ALA A 59 11.27 -9.12 20.01
C ALA A 59 9.82 -8.72 20.32
N ALA A 60 9.54 -7.42 20.50
CA ALA A 60 8.17 -6.92 20.67
C ALA A 60 7.31 -7.09 19.40
N ARG A 61 7.90 -6.97 18.20
CA ARG A 61 7.23 -7.25 16.92
C ARG A 61 6.95 -8.73 16.73
N LEU A 62 7.89 -9.61 17.10
CA LEU A 62 7.71 -11.06 17.09
C LEU A 62 6.66 -11.51 18.12
N ALA A 63 6.64 -10.93 19.32
CA ALA A 63 5.63 -11.21 20.34
C ALA A 63 4.22 -10.76 19.90
N ARG A 64 4.10 -9.64 19.16
CA ARG A 64 2.83 -9.17 18.58
C ARG A 64 2.38 -9.98 17.36
N ARG A 65 3.32 -10.46 16.53
CA ARG A 65 2.99 -11.43 15.47
C ARG A 65 2.53 -12.76 16.08
N GLY A 66 3.12 -13.18 17.20
CA GLY A 66 2.75 -14.40 17.94
C GLY A 66 1.31 -14.38 18.49
N THR A 67 0.78 -13.22 18.89
CA THR A 67 -0.60 -13.15 19.41
C THR A 67 -1.67 -13.27 18.32
N GLY A 68 -1.38 -12.84 17.08
CA GLY A 68 -2.25 -13.06 15.92
C GLY A 68 -2.32 -14.54 15.53
N TRP A 69 -1.17 -15.22 15.53
CA TRP A 69 -1.08 -16.67 15.32
C TRP A 69 -1.76 -17.44 16.45
N GLY A 70 -1.56 -17.04 17.70
CA GLY A 70 -2.20 -17.64 18.88
C GLY A 70 -3.72 -17.58 18.85
N LYS A 71 -4.31 -16.47 18.36
CA LYS A 71 -5.76 -16.36 18.20
C LYS A 71 -6.30 -17.25 17.08
N LEU A 72 -5.57 -17.40 15.97
CA LEU A 72 -5.96 -18.26 14.86
C LEU A 72 -5.84 -19.74 15.21
N THR A 73 -4.77 -20.14 15.90
CA THR A 73 -4.60 -21.51 16.38
C THR A 73 -5.65 -21.84 17.44
N LEU A 74 -5.90 -20.94 18.40
CA LEU A 74 -6.95 -21.13 19.42
C LEU A 74 -8.34 -21.25 18.77
N GLN A 75 -8.65 -20.41 17.79
CA GLN A 75 -9.92 -20.46 17.07
C GLN A 75 -10.06 -21.73 16.22
N SER A 76 -8.98 -22.20 15.59
CA SER A 76 -8.96 -23.44 14.82
C SER A 76 -9.14 -24.67 15.71
N VAL A 77 -8.47 -24.71 16.86
CA VAL A 77 -8.60 -25.80 17.85
C VAL A 77 -10.00 -25.80 18.42
N LEU A 78 -10.55 -24.62 18.78
CA LEU A 78 -11.90 -24.52 19.32
C LEU A 78 -12.97 -24.96 18.30
N GLY A 79 -12.79 -24.62 17.02
CA GLY A 79 -13.65 -25.11 15.94
C GLY A 79 -13.57 -26.63 15.76
N ALA A 80 -12.36 -27.20 15.79
CA ALA A 80 -12.15 -28.64 15.67
C ALA A 80 -12.77 -29.42 16.84
N VAL A 81 -12.66 -28.91 18.07
CA VAL A 81 -13.22 -29.52 19.28
C VAL A 81 -14.75 -29.58 19.25
N VAL A 82 -15.42 -28.67 18.54
CA VAL A 82 -16.90 -28.70 18.39
C VAL A 82 -17.33 -29.55 17.19
N ILE A 83 -16.63 -29.46 16.06
CA ILE A 83 -17.01 -30.14 14.82
C ILE A 83 -16.73 -31.65 14.89
N PHE A 84 -15.61 -32.06 15.50
CA PHE A 84 -15.21 -33.46 15.61
C PHE A 84 -16.21 -34.35 16.39
N PRO A 85 -16.71 -33.98 17.60
CA PRO A 85 -17.70 -34.78 18.29
C PRO A 85 -19.06 -34.78 17.57
N LEU A 86 -19.45 -33.69 16.90
CA LEU A 86 -20.67 -33.66 16.07
C LEU A 86 -20.58 -34.65 14.90
N LEU A 87 -19.44 -34.69 14.21
CA LEU A 87 -19.19 -35.67 13.14
C LEU A 87 -19.26 -37.11 13.65
N LEU A 88 -18.70 -37.39 14.83
CA LEU A 88 -18.78 -38.70 15.47
C LEU A 88 -20.23 -39.09 15.82
N ILE A 89 -20.97 -38.18 16.46
CA ILE A 89 -22.37 -38.42 16.86
C ILE A 89 -23.24 -38.63 15.63
N PHE A 90 -23.17 -37.75 14.63
CA PHE A 90 -23.98 -37.89 13.42
C PHE A 90 -23.56 -39.08 12.55
N GLY A 91 -22.27 -39.43 12.53
CA GLY A 91 -21.78 -40.63 11.84
C GLY A 91 -22.33 -41.92 12.44
N VAL A 92 -22.37 -42.00 13.79
CA VAL A 92 -23.00 -43.13 14.49
C VAL A 92 -24.51 -43.15 14.24
N LEU A 93 -25.22 -42.03 14.37
CA LEU A 93 -26.67 -41.98 14.13
C LEU A 93 -27.05 -42.34 12.68
N PHE A 94 -26.22 -41.98 11.69
CA PHE A 94 -26.42 -42.37 10.30
C PHE A 94 -26.22 -43.88 10.08
N ALA A 95 -25.22 -44.48 10.74
CA ALA A 95 -24.99 -45.93 10.69
C ALA A 95 -26.14 -46.75 11.32
N LEU A 96 -26.93 -46.15 12.22
CA LEU A 96 -28.16 -46.74 12.76
C LEU A 96 -29.39 -46.60 11.83
N GLY A 97 -29.23 -46.04 10.62
CA GLY A 97 -30.30 -45.97 9.62
C GLY A 97 -31.26 -44.79 9.78
N ILE A 98 -30.87 -43.74 10.51
CA ILE A 98 -31.67 -42.53 10.68
C ILE A 98 -31.38 -41.57 9.51
N ASP A 99 -32.29 -41.50 8.53
CA ASP A 99 -32.13 -40.65 7.34
C ASP A 99 -31.92 -39.17 7.66
N ALA A 100 -32.58 -38.66 8.71
CA ALA A 100 -32.41 -37.28 9.17
C ALA A 100 -30.97 -36.98 9.67
N ALA A 101 -30.25 -38.01 10.14
CA ALA A 101 -28.87 -37.87 10.59
C ALA A 101 -27.90 -37.71 9.41
N GLY A 102 -28.21 -38.27 8.24
CA GLY A 102 -27.43 -38.09 7.01
C GLY A 102 -27.44 -36.65 6.52
N TRP A 103 -28.60 -35.98 6.59
CA TRP A 103 -28.73 -34.55 6.25
C TRP A 103 -27.96 -33.66 7.23
N LEU A 104 -28.03 -33.95 8.52
CA LEU A 104 -27.27 -33.23 9.56
C LEU A 104 -25.76 -33.46 9.43
N LEU A 105 -25.33 -34.68 9.05
CA LEU A 105 -23.93 -34.98 8.74
C LEU A 105 -23.45 -34.21 7.50
N GLY A 106 -24.26 -34.16 6.44
CA GLY A 106 -23.94 -33.36 5.25
C GLY A 106 -23.83 -31.86 5.57
N LEU A 107 -24.75 -31.33 6.38
CA LEU A 107 -24.73 -29.92 6.79
C LEU A 107 -23.49 -29.61 7.66
N THR A 108 -23.14 -30.48 8.61
CA THR A 108 -21.94 -30.30 9.45
C THR A 108 -20.65 -30.39 8.65
N LEU A 109 -20.57 -31.29 7.66
CA LEU A 109 -19.44 -31.38 6.74
C LEU A 109 -19.31 -30.10 5.89
N LEU A 110 -20.44 -29.58 5.39
CA LEU A 110 -20.48 -28.33 4.62
C LEU A 110 -20.02 -27.14 5.46
N LEU A 111 -20.51 -27.01 6.70
CA LEU A 111 -20.06 -25.95 7.62
C LEU A 111 -18.57 -26.09 7.96
N GLY A 112 -18.09 -27.32 8.15
CA GLY A 112 -16.66 -27.60 8.39
C GLY A 112 -15.79 -27.18 7.20
N LEU A 113 -16.21 -27.53 5.98
CA LEU A 113 -15.52 -27.14 4.75
C LEU A 113 -15.53 -25.61 4.57
N LEU A 114 -16.67 -24.96 4.81
CA LEU A 114 -16.79 -23.50 4.72
C LEU A 114 -15.90 -22.79 5.76
N GLY A 115 -15.82 -23.35 6.96
CA GLY A 115 -14.90 -22.92 8.01
C GLY A 115 -13.44 -23.04 7.57
N LEU A 116 -13.06 -24.19 6.99
CA LEU A 116 -11.70 -24.46 6.52
C LEU A 116 -11.29 -23.58 5.34
N VAL A 117 -12.20 -23.37 4.38
CA VAL A 117 -11.98 -22.41 3.27
C VAL A 117 -11.81 -21.00 3.83
N ARG A 118 -12.63 -20.59 4.80
CA ARG A 118 -12.55 -19.25 5.40
C ARG A 118 -11.25 -19.05 6.20
N THR A 119 -10.79 -20.07 6.93
CA THR A 119 -9.51 -20.00 7.65
C THR A 119 -8.33 -20.03 6.68
N ALA A 120 -8.38 -20.84 5.63
CA ALA A 120 -7.37 -20.87 4.58
C ALA A 120 -7.28 -19.52 3.86
N VAL A 121 -8.40 -18.92 3.44
CA VAL A 121 -8.44 -17.58 2.82
C VAL A 121 -7.90 -16.51 3.77
N ARG A 122 -8.18 -16.60 5.08
CA ARG A 122 -7.60 -15.69 6.07
C ARG A 122 -6.11 -15.91 6.27
N ALA A 123 -5.66 -17.16 6.32
CA ALA A 123 -4.25 -17.50 6.45
C ALA A 123 -3.46 -17.05 5.21
N THR A 124 -3.97 -17.27 4.00
CA THR A 124 -3.34 -16.77 2.76
C THR A 124 -3.35 -15.24 2.71
N ARG A 125 -4.40 -14.57 3.22
CA ARG A 125 -4.41 -13.12 3.35
C ARG A 125 -3.40 -12.60 4.37
N LEU A 126 -3.05 -13.37 5.39
CA LEU A 126 -2.01 -12.99 6.37
C LEU A 126 -0.60 -13.32 5.88
N LEU A 127 -0.45 -14.38 5.09
CA LEU A 127 0.82 -14.75 4.43
C LEU A 127 1.14 -13.85 3.25
N ASN A 128 0.12 -13.41 2.52
CA ASN A 128 0.23 -12.49 1.38
C ASN A 128 -0.17 -11.05 1.75
N ALA A 129 -0.43 -10.76 3.04
CA ALA A 129 -0.50 -9.38 3.47
C ALA A 129 0.90 -8.81 3.26
N PRO A 130 1.10 -7.81 2.37
CA PRO A 130 2.24 -6.92 2.57
C PRO A 130 2.17 -6.41 4.01
N ASP A 131 3.32 -6.09 4.61
CA ASP A 131 3.45 -5.59 5.99
C ASP A 131 2.74 -4.23 6.21
N GLU A 132 1.45 -4.14 5.91
CA GLU A 132 0.52 -3.16 6.39
C GLU A 132 -0.01 -3.69 7.73
N GLU A 133 0.60 -3.24 8.83
CA GLU A 133 -0.10 -2.42 9.81
C GLU A 133 0.61 -2.39 11.20
N VAL A 134 0.51 -1.20 11.80
CA VAL A 134 0.59 -0.88 13.24
C VAL A 134 1.99 -0.66 13.85
N THR A 135 2.62 0.43 13.45
CA THR A 135 3.11 1.42 14.45
C THR A 135 2.75 2.83 13.98
N PRO A 136 2.01 3.63 14.78
CA PRO A 136 1.63 4.99 14.40
C PRO A 136 2.83 5.96 14.29
N ALA A 137 4.06 5.50 14.51
CA ALA A 137 5.28 6.29 14.40
C ALA A 137 6.39 5.66 13.52
N ALA A 138 6.20 4.46 12.97
CA ALA A 138 7.29 3.77 12.25
C ALA A 138 6.86 3.01 10.98
N SER A 139 5.60 3.14 10.54
CA SER A 139 5.13 2.60 9.23
C SER A 139 5.13 3.67 8.13
N GLN A 140 5.55 4.89 8.45
CA GLN A 140 5.91 5.89 7.45
C GLN A 140 7.34 5.56 7.00
N ALA A 141 7.49 4.79 5.91
CA ALA A 141 8.37 5.33 4.88
C ALA A 141 7.83 6.74 4.66
N ALA A 142 8.55 7.76 5.11
CA ALA A 142 8.02 9.12 5.20
C ALA A 142 7.42 9.46 3.85
N LEU A 143 6.08 9.45 3.76
CA LEU A 143 5.42 9.94 2.56
C LEU A 143 6.01 11.33 2.34
N PRO A 144 6.29 11.71 1.09
CA PRO A 144 6.75 13.07 0.82
C PRO A 144 5.81 14.03 1.55
N ALA A 145 6.36 15.01 2.27
CA ALA A 145 5.57 15.88 3.15
C ALA A 145 4.37 16.53 2.43
N SER A 146 4.48 16.73 1.11
CA SER A 146 3.40 17.16 0.23
C SER A 146 2.25 16.14 0.13
N VAL A 147 2.55 14.86 -0.12
CA VAL A 147 1.54 13.79 -0.21
C VAL A 147 0.90 13.54 1.16
N GLN A 148 1.67 13.63 2.24
CA GLN A 148 1.15 13.49 3.60
C GLN A 148 0.18 14.64 3.98
N ALA A 149 0.50 15.87 3.57
CA ALA A 149 -0.39 17.01 3.76
C ALA A 149 -1.70 16.83 2.96
N ASP A 150 -1.61 16.31 1.74
CA ASP A 150 -2.77 16.04 0.87
C ASP A 150 -3.66 14.94 1.43
N GLU A 151 -3.07 13.84 1.89
CA GLU A 151 -3.79 12.77 2.56
C GLU A 151 -4.47 13.27 3.85
N THR A 152 -3.78 14.08 4.65
CA THR A 152 -4.35 14.63 5.89
C THR A 152 -5.55 15.54 5.60
N ARG A 153 -5.45 16.36 4.55
CA ARG A 153 -6.55 17.23 4.11
C ARG A 153 -7.74 16.42 3.61
N LEU A 154 -7.50 15.39 2.80
CA LEU A 154 -8.51 14.46 2.30
C LEU A 154 -9.23 13.72 3.45
N LEU A 155 -8.51 13.27 4.46
CA LEU A 155 -9.12 12.64 5.64
C LEU A 155 -9.87 13.66 6.50
N GLY A 156 -9.44 14.92 6.51
CA GLY A 156 -10.16 16.04 7.11
C GLY A 156 -11.51 16.30 6.43
N THR A 157 -11.56 16.30 5.09
CA THR A 157 -12.81 16.45 4.33
C THR A 157 -13.75 15.26 4.58
N LEU A 158 -13.23 14.03 4.63
CA LEU A 158 -14.03 12.85 4.99
C LEU A 158 -14.75 13.04 6.32
N ARG A 159 -14.00 13.35 7.39
CA ARG A 159 -14.56 13.54 8.75
C ARG A 159 -15.58 14.67 8.83
N THR A 160 -15.39 15.72 8.03
CA THR A 160 -16.25 16.91 8.04
C THR A 160 -17.55 16.69 7.27
N HIS A 161 -17.53 15.89 6.20
CA HIS A 161 -18.67 15.73 5.30
C HIS A 161 -19.44 14.41 5.47
N GLU A 162 -18.85 13.41 6.14
CA GLU A 162 -19.45 12.08 6.34
C GLU A 162 -20.86 12.16 6.95
N ARG A 163 -21.06 12.93 8.02
CA ARG A 163 -22.35 12.98 8.73
C ARG A 163 -23.42 13.77 7.98
N ALA A 164 -23.01 14.68 7.09
CA ALA A 164 -23.92 15.57 6.36
C ALA A 164 -24.58 14.90 5.13
N LEU A 165 -24.06 13.75 4.69
CA LEU A 165 -24.55 13.07 3.48
C LEU A 165 -25.61 12.00 3.80
N PRO A 166 -26.58 11.76 2.89
CA PRO A 166 -27.47 10.61 2.95
C PRO A 166 -26.70 9.27 2.94
N PRO A 167 -27.28 8.17 3.47
CA PRO A 167 -26.58 6.89 3.60
C PRO A 167 -26.06 6.31 2.27
N ALA A 168 -26.81 6.44 1.17
CA ALA A 168 -26.36 5.95 -0.14
C ALA A 168 -25.15 6.76 -0.66
N SER A 169 -25.21 8.11 -0.57
CA SER A 169 -24.11 8.98 -1.01
C SER A 169 -22.89 8.91 -0.09
N ARG A 170 -23.06 8.56 1.20
CA ARG A 170 -21.96 8.29 2.13
C ARG A 170 -21.07 7.14 1.64
N VAL A 171 -21.66 6.04 1.16
CA VAL A 171 -20.90 4.87 0.71
C VAL A 171 -20.06 5.23 -0.52
N ALA A 172 -20.67 5.90 -1.51
CA ALA A 172 -19.97 6.37 -2.70
C ALA A 172 -18.85 7.38 -2.35
N PHE A 173 -19.08 8.26 -1.39
CA PHE A 173 -18.07 9.21 -0.93
C PHE A 173 -16.89 8.52 -0.25
N HIS A 174 -17.15 7.56 0.64
CA HIS A 174 -16.10 6.74 1.27
C HIS A 174 -15.29 5.99 0.21
N ALA A 175 -15.95 5.37 -0.77
CA ALA A 175 -15.27 4.67 -1.85
C ALA A 175 -14.35 5.59 -2.67
N ALA A 176 -14.85 6.77 -3.06
CA ALA A 176 -14.05 7.76 -3.78
C ALA A 176 -12.86 8.27 -2.95
N VAL A 177 -13.03 8.51 -1.65
CA VAL A 177 -11.94 8.94 -0.76
C VAL A 177 -10.87 7.86 -0.60
N ILE A 178 -11.28 6.59 -0.43
CA ILE A 178 -10.34 5.46 -0.34
C ILE A 178 -9.56 5.32 -1.65
N ALA A 179 -10.25 5.33 -2.80
CA ALA A 179 -9.61 5.24 -4.11
C ALA A 179 -8.61 6.38 -4.33
N THR A 180 -8.97 7.61 -3.94
CA THR A 180 -8.09 8.79 -4.06
C THR A 180 -6.86 8.68 -3.14
N ARG A 181 -7.05 8.22 -1.90
CA ARG A 181 -5.95 7.97 -0.97
C ARG A 181 -5.00 6.91 -1.50
N ASP A 182 -5.54 5.81 -2.02
CA ASP A 182 -4.74 4.71 -2.52
C ASP A 182 -3.98 5.13 -3.79
N ALA A 183 -4.59 5.98 -4.64
CA ALA A 183 -3.91 6.60 -5.78
C ALA A 183 -2.81 7.59 -5.37
N LEU A 184 -3.02 8.40 -4.31
CA LEU A 184 -1.99 9.29 -3.75
C LEU A 184 -0.77 8.49 -3.28
N ARG A 185 -1.00 7.36 -2.59
CA ARG A 185 0.06 6.47 -2.14
C ARG A 185 0.75 5.75 -3.31
N ALA A 186 -0.02 5.32 -4.32
CA ALA A 186 0.54 4.64 -5.48
C ALA A 186 1.46 5.54 -6.33
N SER A 187 1.22 6.85 -6.33
CA SER A 187 1.96 7.87 -7.08
C SER A 187 3.09 8.57 -6.29
N GLN A 188 3.34 8.15 -5.04
CA GLN A 188 4.31 8.82 -4.15
C GLN A 188 5.77 8.77 -4.66
N ASP A 189 6.12 7.73 -5.41
CA ASP A 189 7.49 7.45 -5.87
C ASP A 189 7.77 8.03 -7.27
N ASP A 190 6.81 8.73 -7.87
CA ASP A 190 6.96 9.33 -9.19
C ASP A 190 7.96 10.50 -9.13
N ALA A 191 9.22 10.22 -9.50
CA ALA A 191 10.32 11.19 -9.54
C ALA A 191 10.12 12.30 -10.59
N VAL A 192 9.16 12.14 -11.50
CA VAL A 192 8.76 13.11 -12.52
C VAL A 192 7.29 13.45 -12.27
N LEU A 193 6.94 14.73 -12.31
CA LEU A 193 5.54 15.18 -12.26
C LEU A 193 4.78 14.60 -13.47
N ASP A 194 4.22 13.42 -13.30
CA ASP A 194 3.39 12.76 -14.30
C ASP A 194 1.97 13.31 -14.22
N ARG A 195 1.25 13.31 -15.35
CA ARG A 195 -0.13 13.80 -15.45
C ARG A 195 -1.04 13.14 -14.43
N ASP A 196 -0.92 11.82 -14.27
CA ASP A 196 -1.74 11.08 -13.30
C ASP A 196 -1.43 11.51 -11.85
N SER A 197 -0.17 11.83 -11.52
CA SER A 197 0.18 12.34 -10.18
C SER A 197 -0.39 13.74 -9.89
N PHE A 198 -0.62 14.53 -10.96
CA PHE A 198 -1.27 15.83 -10.86
C PHE A 198 -2.77 15.65 -10.69
N ASP A 199 -3.41 14.85 -11.56
CA ASP A 199 -4.85 14.54 -11.50
C ASP A 199 -5.26 14.00 -10.11
N VAL A 200 -4.45 13.10 -9.54
CA VAL A 200 -4.70 12.53 -8.20
C VAL A 200 -4.63 13.60 -7.10
N ARG A 201 -3.65 14.50 -7.17
CA ARG A 201 -3.50 15.59 -6.19
C ARG A 201 -4.60 16.63 -6.34
N GLN A 202 -5.00 16.93 -7.57
CA GLN A 202 -6.12 17.82 -7.86
C GLN A 202 -7.43 17.23 -7.31
N ALA A 203 -7.69 15.94 -7.58
CA ALA A 203 -8.87 15.25 -7.05
C ALA A 203 -8.96 15.31 -5.52
N ALA A 204 -7.82 15.14 -4.83
CA ALA A 204 -7.75 15.20 -3.37
C ALA A 204 -7.90 16.61 -2.79
N ARG A 205 -7.37 17.64 -3.48
CA ARG A 205 -7.30 19.02 -2.97
C ARG A 205 -8.51 19.88 -3.36
N GLU A 206 -9.05 19.65 -4.53
CA GLU A 206 -10.00 20.54 -5.21
C GLU A 206 -11.28 19.78 -5.58
N ASP A 207 -11.21 18.77 -6.45
CA ASP A 207 -12.44 18.19 -7.03
C ASP A 207 -13.38 17.58 -5.99
N LEU A 208 -12.86 16.77 -5.05
CA LEU A 208 -13.68 16.18 -3.97
C LEU A 208 -14.28 17.23 -3.01
N PRO A 209 -13.51 18.16 -2.43
CA PRO A 209 -14.09 19.19 -1.57
C PRO A 209 -15.04 20.13 -2.33
N GLU A 210 -14.72 20.54 -3.55
CA GLU A 210 -15.56 21.42 -4.37
C GLU A 210 -16.89 20.75 -4.74
N LEU A 211 -16.87 19.45 -5.07
CA LEU A 211 -18.09 18.67 -5.33
C LEU A 211 -19.02 18.66 -4.11
N LEU A 212 -18.46 18.50 -2.92
CA LEU A 212 -19.24 18.49 -1.68
C LEU A 212 -19.74 19.88 -1.27
N GLU A 213 -18.94 20.92 -1.49
CA GLU A 213 -19.37 22.30 -1.29
C GLU A 213 -20.51 22.65 -2.25
N THR A 214 -20.35 22.33 -3.53
CA THR A 214 -21.37 22.53 -4.56
C THR A 214 -22.66 21.83 -4.17
N TYR A 215 -22.61 20.54 -3.81
CA TYR A 215 -23.80 19.78 -3.38
C TYR A 215 -24.53 20.42 -2.19
N ARG A 216 -23.80 21.05 -1.25
CA ARG A 216 -24.40 21.74 -0.09
C ARG A 216 -25.13 23.03 -0.48
N THR A 217 -24.78 23.66 -1.59
CA THR A 217 -25.46 24.88 -2.07
C THR A 217 -26.79 24.58 -2.77
N VAL A 218 -27.01 23.33 -3.19
CA VAL A 218 -28.20 22.91 -3.94
C VAL A 218 -29.20 22.23 -3.01
N PRO A 219 -30.53 22.37 -3.24
CA PRO A 219 -31.51 21.66 -2.43
C PRO A 219 -31.33 20.13 -2.48
N PRO A 220 -31.52 19.41 -1.35
CA PRO A 220 -31.34 17.97 -1.27
C PRO A 220 -32.50 17.23 -1.96
N THR A 221 -32.50 17.21 -3.28
CA THR A 221 -33.45 16.46 -4.10
C THR A 221 -32.88 15.09 -4.50
N PRO A 222 -33.72 14.09 -4.81
CA PRO A 222 -33.25 12.79 -5.30
C PRO A 222 -32.40 12.89 -6.58
N ALA A 223 -32.72 13.84 -7.46
CA ALA A 223 -31.95 14.09 -8.69
C ALA A 223 -30.53 14.58 -8.39
N ASN A 224 -30.39 15.54 -7.47
CA ASN A 224 -29.08 16.05 -7.05
C ASN A 224 -28.26 15.00 -6.30
N GLN A 225 -28.92 14.11 -5.55
CA GLN A 225 -28.26 12.97 -4.90
C GLN A 225 -27.73 11.96 -5.91
N ALA A 226 -28.50 11.64 -6.94
CA ALA A 226 -28.07 10.75 -8.02
C ALA A 226 -26.89 11.33 -8.81
N GLU A 227 -26.91 12.64 -9.09
CA GLU A 227 -25.80 13.31 -9.78
C GLU A 227 -24.53 13.34 -8.93
N LEU A 228 -24.64 13.62 -7.62
CA LEU A 228 -23.51 13.53 -6.69
C LEU A 228 -22.90 12.11 -6.71
N GLN A 229 -23.74 11.07 -6.62
CA GLN A 229 -23.27 9.68 -6.64
C GLN A 229 -22.58 9.34 -7.97
N ARG A 230 -23.13 9.81 -9.09
CA ARG A 230 -22.54 9.64 -10.41
C ARG A 230 -21.15 10.28 -10.48
N GLN A 231 -21.01 11.51 -10.01
CA GLN A 231 -19.72 12.23 -10.04
C GLN A 231 -18.68 11.61 -9.11
N LEU A 232 -19.09 11.18 -7.90
CA LEU A 232 -18.23 10.41 -7.00
C LEU A 232 -17.75 9.10 -7.65
N GLY A 233 -18.63 8.39 -8.37
CA GLY A 233 -18.27 7.18 -9.10
C GLY A 233 -17.29 7.43 -10.26
N LEU A 234 -17.35 8.59 -10.91
CA LEU A 234 -16.36 8.98 -11.94
C LEU A 234 -14.98 9.20 -11.31
N ILE A 235 -14.92 9.89 -10.17
CA ILE A 235 -13.66 10.12 -9.43
C ILE A 235 -13.09 8.78 -8.96
N GLU A 236 -13.91 7.94 -8.32
CA GLU A 236 -13.53 6.59 -7.88
C GLU A 236 -12.94 5.77 -9.03
N GLY A 237 -13.66 5.70 -10.16
CA GLY A 237 -13.24 4.93 -11.33
C GLY A 237 -11.91 5.41 -11.92
N ARG A 238 -11.70 6.73 -12.00
CA ARG A 238 -10.43 7.31 -12.49
C ARG A 238 -9.28 7.02 -11.53
N MET A 239 -9.46 7.22 -10.23
CA MET A 239 -8.42 6.96 -9.23
C MET A 239 -8.05 5.47 -9.16
N ALA A 240 -9.05 4.58 -9.22
CA ALA A 240 -8.82 3.13 -9.28
C ALA A 240 -8.09 2.70 -10.56
N ALA A 241 -8.32 3.39 -11.70
CA ALA A 241 -7.55 3.15 -12.91
C ALA A 241 -6.06 3.52 -12.73
N VAL A 242 -5.78 4.68 -12.14
CA VAL A 242 -4.40 5.11 -11.84
C VAL A 242 -3.66 4.09 -10.98
N VAL A 243 -4.30 3.58 -9.91
CA VAL A 243 -3.70 2.52 -9.06
C VAL A 243 -3.34 1.29 -9.88
N ARG A 244 -4.28 0.77 -10.67
CA ARG A 244 -4.07 -0.42 -11.52
C ARG A 244 -2.95 -0.23 -12.54
N ASP A 245 -2.90 0.95 -13.17
CA ASP A 245 -1.87 1.27 -14.15
C ASP A 245 -0.48 1.31 -13.49
N ARG A 246 -0.38 1.87 -12.27
CA ARG A 246 0.87 1.89 -11.49
C ARG A 246 1.30 0.51 -11.04
N GLU A 247 0.38 -0.32 -10.56
CA GLU A 247 0.66 -1.72 -10.21
C GLU A 247 1.16 -2.52 -11.42
N ALA A 248 0.53 -2.33 -12.58
CA ALA A 248 0.94 -2.95 -13.83
C ALA A 248 2.34 -2.47 -14.27
N GLN A 249 2.65 -1.18 -14.12
CA GLN A 249 3.99 -0.64 -14.39
C GLN A 249 5.03 -1.25 -13.45
N LYS A 250 4.78 -1.28 -12.13
CA LYS A 250 5.69 -1.89 -11.13
C LYS A 250 5.93 -3.38 -11.41
N SER A 251 4.87 -4.12 -11.76
CA SER A 251 4.99 -5.53 -12.16
C SER A 251 5.85 -5.73 -13.41
N ARG A 252 5.68 -4.89 -14.44
CA ARG A 252 6.50 -4.92 -15.65
C ARG A 252 7.97 -4.60 -15.35
N ALA A 253 8.24 -3.60 -14.52
CA ALA A 253 9.59 -3.23 -14.12
C ALA A 253 10.28 -4.37 -13.35
N LEU A 254 9.58 -5.00 -12.41
CA LEU A 254 10.09 -6.15 -11.66
C LEU A 254 10.39 -7.34 -12.57
N LYS A 255 9.50 -7.67 -13.50
CA LYS A 255 9.73 -8.74 -14.49
C LYS A 255 10.90 -8.44 -15.42
N ALA A 256 11.08 -7.18 -15.82
CA ALA A 256 12.23 -6.77 -16.63
C ALA A 256 13.54 -6.87 -15.83
N HIS A 257 13.54 -6.45 -14.57
CA HIS A 257 14.69 -6.58 -13.68
C HIS A 257 15.03 -8.05 -13.41
N GLY A 258 14.02 -8.89 -13.17
CA GLY A 258 14.18 -10.34 -13.03
C GLY A 258 14.86 -10.97 -14.24
N ARG A 259 14.39 -10.68 -15.46
CA ARG A 259 15.03 -11.16 -16.70
C ARG A 259 16.47 -10.66 -16.87
N TYR A 260 16.75 -9.41 -16.48
CA TYR A 260 18.11 -8.89 -16.51
C TYR A 260 19.03 -9.63 -15.54
N LEU A 261 18.59 -9.87 -14.30
CA LEU A 261 19.35 -10.64 -13.31
C LEU A 261 19.54 -12.08 -13.77
N GLU A 262 18.50 -12.71 -14.29
CA GLU A 262 18.55 -14.06 -14.85
C GLU A 262 19.62 -14.15 -15.94
N LYS A 263 19.58 -13.27 -16.94
CA LYS A 263 20.63 -13.18 -17.97
C LYS A 263 22.02 -12.92 -17.40
N LYS A 264 22.14 -12.04 -16.40
CA LYS A 264 23.44 -11.68 -15.83
C LYS A 264 24.08 -12.83 -15.04
N TYR A 265 23.29 -13.62 -14.33
CA TYR A 265 23.78 -14.64 -13.40
C TYR A 265 23.68 -16.08 -13.94
N LEU A 266 22.78 -16.37 -14.90
CA LEU A 266 22.71 -17.69 -15.57
C LEU A 266 23.53 -17.75 -16.87
N ASP A 267 23.43 -16.75 -17.76
CA ASP A 267 24.22 -16.77 -19.03
C ASP A 267 25.69 -16.40 -18.82
N GLY A 268 26.05 -15.81 -17.66
CA GLY A 268 27.44 -15.59 -17.25
C GLY A 268 28.15 -16.84 -16.72
N SER A 269 27.47 -17.99 -16.71
CA SER A 269 27.98 -19.29 -16.24
C SER A 269 28.02 -20.37 -17.33
N GLY A 270 28.13 -19.97 -18.60
CA GLY A 270 28.45 -20.88 -19.72
C GLY A 270 29.96 -21.18 -19.79
N PRO A 271 30.36 -22.43 -20.10
CA PRO A 271 31.67 -22.99 -19.79
C PRO A 271 32.79 -22.44 -20.69
N GLU A 272 33.94 -22.13 -20.09
CA GLU A 272 35.24 -22.19 -20.78
C GLU A 272 35.66 -23.65 -21.00
#